data_AF-A0A7C6UWD7-F1
#
_entry.id   AF-A0A7C6UWD7-F1
#
_cell.length_a   1.000
_cell.length_b   1.000
_cell.length_c   1.000
_cell.angle_alpha   90.00
_cell.angle_beta   90.00
_cell.angle_gamma   90.00
#
_symmetry.space_group_name_H-M   'P 1'
#
loop_
_entity.id
_entity.type
_entity.pdbx_description
1 polymer ?
#
loop_
_entity_poly.entity_id
_entity_poly.type
_entity_poly.pdbx_seq_one_letter_code
_entity_poly.pdbx_strand_id
1 'polypeptide(L)'
;MKRVERLMALVLAVVMTALLFTGCVQQTKSTTSSSTATGETAKEDTKEEAKSVPTEKLTFKLGTTSSEGQPIVDACLKFAELIKERTNGRITIEVFPGSVLGNTVSIRDSLSAGSIHMASLALGSLGVYSKAANLVSANYFWESEEQMVEVMNSEVA
;
A
#
# COMPACT_ATOMS: atom_id res chain seq x y z
N MET A 1 28.30 45.37 16.82
CA MET A 1 27.50 44.12 16.85
C MET A 1 26.48 44.05 15.70
N LYS A 2 25.59 45.04 15.51
CA LYS A 2 24.60 45.04 14.40
C LYS A 2 25.15 44.91 12.97
N ARG A 3 26.39 45.37 12.71
CA ARG A 3 27.06 45.22 11.40
C ARG A 3 27.59 43.80 11.17
N VAL A 4 27.98 43.09 12.22
CA VAL A 4 28.49 41.71 12.16
C VAL A 4 27.33 40.72 12.01
N GLU A 5 26.19 40.98 12.66
CA GLU A 5 24.95 40.20 12.47
C GLU A 5 24.41 40.31 11.03
N ARG A 6 24.45 41.51 10.44
CA ARG A 6 24.06 41.71 9.03
C ARG A 6 25.02 41.04 8.06
N LEU A 7 26.32 41.01 8.36
CA LEU A 7 27.33 40.29 7.58
C LEU A 7 27.16 38.77 7.69
N MET A 8 26.85 38.25 8.88
CA MET A 8 26.59 36.81 9.07
C MET A 8 25.31 36.36 8.34
N ALA A 9 24.24 37.17 8.38
CA ALA A 9 23.01 36.89 7.64
C ALA A 9 23.23 36.87 6.11
N LEU A 10 24.09 37.76 5.60
CA LEU A 10 24.45 37.82 4.18
C LEU A 10 25.28 36.62 3.74
N VAL A 11 26.22 36.16 4.57
CA VAL A 11 27.01 34.94 4.31
C VAL A 11 26.13 33.68 4.34
N LEU A 12 25.17 33.60 5.27
CA LEU A 12 24.24 32.46 5.36
C LEU A 12 23.30 32.37 4.14
N ALA A 13 22.86 33.52 3.61
CA ALA A 13 22.00 33.58 2.44
C ALA A 13 22.73 33.17 1.14
N VAL A 14 24.01 33.55 0.99
CA VAL A 14 24.82 33.19 -0.18
C VAL A 14 25.17 31.70 -0.21
N VAL A 15 25.38 31.08 0.95
CA VAL A 15 25.64 29.63 1.07
C VAL A 15 24.40 28.79 0.75
N MET A 16 23.20 29.28 1.10
CA MET A 16 21.93 28.62 0.78
C MET A 16 21.59 28.66 -0.72
N THR A 17 22.01 29.70 -1.45
CA THR A 17 21.80 29.79 -2.91
C THR A 17 22.80 28.97 -3.74
N ALA A 18 23.94 28.57 -3.17
CA ALA A 18 24.97 27.81 -3.89
C ALA A 18 24.67 26.30 -4.02
N LEU A 19 23.70 25.78 -3.26
CA LEU A 19 23.36 24.34 -3.25
C LEU A 19 22.27 23.95 -4.26
N LEU A 20 21.76 24.90 -5.05
CA LEU A 20 20.66 24.67 -6.01
C LEU A 20 21.12 24.52 -7.47
N PHE A 21 22.42 24.49 -7.77
CA PHE A 21 22.94 24.42 -9.16
C PHE A 21 23.77 23.18 -9.51
N THR A 22 23.80 22.14 -8.67
CA THR A 22 24.55 20.91 -8.98
C THR A 22 23.60 19.72 -9.09
N GLY A 23 22.95 19.55 -10.24
CA GLY A 23 22.04 18.43 -10.45
C GLY A 23 21.46 18.32 -11.85
N CYS A 24 22.29 17.88 -12.82
CA CYS A 24 21.99 17.02 -13.98
C CYS A 24 22.85 17.42 -15.19
N VAL A 25 24.02 16.79 -15.33
CA VAL A 25 24.68 16.65 -16.62
C VAL A 25 24.67 15.17 -17.01
N GLN A 26 24.06 14.93 -18.17
CA GLN A 26 23.90 13.66 -18.85
C GLN A 26 25.27 13.15 -19.34
N GLN A 27 25.59 11.87 -19.18
CA GLN A 27 26.52 11.22 -20.09
C GLN A 27 26.11 9.76 -20.40
N THR A 28 25.61 9.62 -21.62
CA THR A 28 25.51 8.40 -22.40
C THR A 28 26.92 7.89 -22.73
N LYS A 29 27.24 6.62 -22.45
CA LYS A 29 28.21 5.85 -23.25
C LYS A 29 27.95 4.35 -23.15
N SER A 30 27.41 3.85 -24.26
CA SER A 30 27.50 2.51 -24.82
C SER A 30 28.65 1.61 -24.35
N THR A 31 28.31 0.36 -24.01
CA THR A 31 29.12 -0.82 -24.35
C THR A 31 28.19 -1.89 -24.93
N THR A 32 28.23 -2.00 -26.26
CA THR A 32 27.86 -3.16 -27.05
C THR A 32 28.84 -4.29 -26.75
N SER A 33 28.32 -5.47 -26.40
CA SER A 33 29.01 -6.75 -26.59
C SER A 33 27.96 -7.83 -26.85
N SER A 34 27.67 -8.03 -28.14
CA SER A 34 27.06 -9.25 -28.67
C SER A 34 28.07 -10.40 -28.61
N SER A 35 27.65 -11.56 -28.12
CA SER A 35 28.20 -12.84 -28.54
C SER A 35 27.11 -13.91 -28.50
N THR A 36 26.61 -14.20 -29.69
CA THR A 36 25.91 -15.44 -30.03
C THR A 36 26.97 -16.51 -30.27
N ALA A 37 26.86 -17.66 -29.60
CA ALA A 37 27.53 -18.88 -30.02
C ALA A 37 26.56 -20.06 -29.87
N THR A 38 26.19 -20.60 -31.03
CA THR A 38 25.45 -21.84 -31.24
C THR A 38 26.29 -23.04 -30.84
N GLY A 39 25.67 -24.04 -30.21
CA GLY A 39 26.23 -25.36 -29.96
C GLY A 39 25.11 -26.40 -29.88
N GLU A 40 25.23 -27.45 -30.67
CA GLU A 40 24.23 -28.49 -30.98
C GLU A 40 24.24 -29.67 -29.99
N THR A 41 23.05 -30.28 -29.82
CA THR A 41 22.75 -31.70 -29.49
C THR A 41 23.04 -32.27 -28.10
N ALA A 42 21.97 -32.55 -27.32
CA ALA A 42 21.62 -33.90 -26.83
C ALA A 42 20.27 -33.93 -26.07
N LYS A 43 19.43 -34.84 -26.54
CA LYS A 43 18.12 -35.35 -26.11
C LYS A 43 17.99 -35.72 -24.62
N GLU A 44 16.95 -35.24 -23.94
CA GLU A 44 16.20 -36.03 -22.94
C GLU A 44 14.83 -35.41 -22.59
N ASP A 45 13.80 -36.24 -22.76
CA ASP A 45 12.46 -36.32 -22.17
C ASP A 45 11.41 -35.20 -22.16
N THR A 46 10.24 -35.66 -22.59
CA THR A 46 8.94 -35.03 -22.65
C THR A 46 8.39 -34.70 -21.26
N LYS A 47 8.24 -33.38 -21.02
CA LYS A 47 7.03 -32.73 -20.50
C LYS A 47 6.52 -33.14 -19.11
N GLU A 48 6.84 -32.30 -18.13
CA GLU A 48 5.81 -31.71 -17.27
C GLU A 48 6.17 -30.24 -17.02
N GLU A 49 5.70 -29.35 -17.91
CA GLU A 49 5.71 -27.91 -17.67
C GLU A 49 4.77 -27.62 -16.50
N ALA A 50 5.30 -27.66 -15.29
CA ALA A 50 4.77 -26.87 -14.18
C ALA A 50 4.90 -25.41 -14.61
N LYS A 51 3.81 -24.87 -15.15
CA LYS A 51 3.63 -23.46 -15.50
C LYS A 51 4.13 -22.63 -14.31
N SER A 52 5.34 -22.09 -14.42
CA SER A 52 5.96 -21.31 -13.36
C SER A 52 5.07 -20.11 -13.09
N VAL A 53 4.31 -20.16 -11.99
CA VAL A 53 3.58 -19.01 -11.48
C VAL A 53 4.61 -17.90 -11.30
N PRO A 54 4.41 -16.69 -11.87
CA PRO A 54 5.36 -15.61 -11.74
C PRO A 54 5.73 -15.40 -10.27
N THR A 55 7.01 -15.60 -9.95
CA THR A 55 7.62 -15.55 -8.61
C THR A 55 7.83 -14.11 -8.15
N GLU A 56 6.97 -13.18 -8.55
CA GLU A 56 7.06 -11.82 -8.08
C GLU A 56 6.44 -11.73 -6.69
N LYS A 57 7.23 -11.24 -5.73
CA LYS A 57 6.74 -10.93 -4.39
C LYS A 57 5.94 -9.64 -4.46
N LEU A 58 4.70 -9.68 -3.96
CA LEU A 58 3.80 -8.54 -3.95
C LEU A 58 3.61 -8.05 -2.51
N THR A 59 3.81 -6.75 -2.31
CA THR A 59 3.54 -6.08 -1.03
C THR A 59 2.34 -5.16 -1.18
N PHE A 60 1.30 -5.44 -0.41
CA PHE A 60 0.12 -4.58 -0.31
C PHE A 60 0.18 -3.74 0.96
N LYS A 61 -0.49 -2.59 0.93
CA LYS A 61 -0.57 -1.65 2.06
C LYS A 61 -2.01 -1.55 2.52
N LEU A 62 -2.25 -1.73 3.81
CA LEU A 62 -3.55 -1.66 4.45
C LEU A 62 -3.57 -0.52 5.47
N GLY A 63 -4.40 0.50 5.25
CA GLY A 63 -4.58 1.61 6.18
C GLY A 63 -5.79 1.45 7.10
N THR A 64 -5.67 1.86 8.37
CA THR A 64 -6.81 1.98 9.28
C THR A 64 -6.64 3.14 10.25
N THR A 65 -7.76 3.75 10.66
CA THR A 65 -7.75 4.78 11.70
C THR A 65 -7.74 4.20 13.12
N SER A 66 -8.09 2.92 13.28
CA SER A 66 -8.07 2.23 14.57
C SER A 66 -6.65 2.09 15.09
N SER A 67 -6.46 2.38 16.39
CA SER A 67 -5.18 2.23 17.07
C SER A 67 -4.86 0.77 17.36
N GLU A 68 -3.58 0.48 17.57
CA GLU A 68 -3.11 -0.83 18.06
C GLU A 68 -3.84 -1.25 19.34
N GLY A 69 -4.05 -2.56 19.51
CA GLY A 69 -4.81 -3.12 20.62
C GLY A 69 -6.34 -3.06 20.45
N GLN A 70 -6.85 -2.47 19.37
CA GLN A 70 -8.26 -2.62 19.00
C GLN A 70 -8.47 -3.92 18.19
N PRO A 71 -9.60 -4.63 18.37
CA PRO A 71 -9.89 -5.87 17.66
C PRO A 71 -9.80 -5.78 16.13
N ILE A 72 -10.11 -4.61 15.56
CA ILE A 72 -9.99 -4.35 14.12
C ILE A 72 -8.54 -4.45 13.64
N VAL A 73 -7.58 -3.95 14.42
CA VAL A 73 -6.16 -4.04 14.07
C VAL A 73 -5.68 -5.48 14.20
N ASP A 74 -6.10 -6.19 15.24
CA ASP A 74 -5.77 -7.60 15.43
C ASP A 74 -6.29 -8.46 14.26
N ALA A 75 -7.50 -8.19 13.78
CA ALA A 75 -8.07 -8.83 12.60
C ALA A 75 -7.27 -8.51 11.33
N CYS A 76 -6.84 -7.26 11.14
CA CYS A 76 -6.00 -6.87 9.99
C CYS A 76 -4.64 -7.57 10.01
N LEU A 77 -4.01 -7.69 11.18
CA LEU A 77 -2.75 -8.40 11.37
C LEU A 77 -2.92 -9.90 11.11
N LYS A 78 -4.00 -10.51 11.63
CA LYS A 78 -4.31 -11.92 11.36
C LYS A 78 -4.59 -12.17 9.88
N PHE A 79 -5.28 -11.26 9.22
CA PHE A 79 -5.49 -11.31 7.77
C PHE A 79 -4.16 -11.27 7.01
N ALA A 80 -3.23 -10.38 7.38
CA ALA A 80 -1.90 -10.31 6.79
C ALA A 80 -1.10 -11.62 6.97
N GLU A 81 -1.17 -12.22 8.16
CA GLU A 81 -0.55 -13.52 8.46
C GLU A 81 -1.12 -14.64 7.58
N LEU A 82 -2.45 -14.77 7.53
CA LEU A 82 -3.13 -15.82 6.77
C LEU A 82 -2.85 -15.71 5.27
N ILE A 83 -2.79 -14.50 4.72
CA ILE A 83 -2.44 -14.29 3.31
C ILE A 83 -0.99 -14.69 3.05
N LYS A 84 -0.06 -14.32 3.93
CA LYS A 84 1.34 -14.72 3.81
C LYS A 84 1.49 -16.23 3.83
N GLU A 85 0.81 -16.92 4.75
CA GLU A 85 0.84 -18.38 4.86
C GLU A 85 0.25 -19.06 3.62
N ARG A 86 -0.97 -18.68 3.23
CA ARG A 86 -1.68 -19.31 2.09
C ARG A 86 -1.00 -19.06 0.74
N THR A 87 -0.17 -18.02 0.65
CA THR A 87 0.55 -17.67 -0.57
C THR A 87 2.02 -18.04 -0.53
N ASN A 88 2.46 -18.80 0.49
CA ASN A 88 3.86 -19.19 0.70
C ASN A 88 4.81 -17.98 0.66
N GLY A 89 4.38 -16.86 1.25
CA GLY A 89 5.14 -15.61 1.29
C GLY A 89 5.21 -14.84 -0.02
N ARG A 90 4.49 -15.25 -1.08
CA ARG A 90 4.39 -14.50 -2.33
C ARG A 90 3.67 -13.16 -2.12
N ILE A 91 2.67 -13.12 -1.24
CA ILE A 91 1.94 -11.90 -0.91
C ILE A 91 2.20 -11.55 0.56
N THR A 92 2.59 -10.31 0.80
CA THR A 92 2.69 -9.73 2.15
C THR A 92 1.84 -8.47 2.25
N ILE A 93 1.29 -8.22 3.44
CA ILE A 93 0.46 -7.04 3.71
C ILE A 93 1.11 -6.25 4.85
N GLU A 94 1.43 -4.99 4.59
CA GLU A 94 1.88 -4.02 5.58
C GLU A 94 0.66 -3.29 6.15
N VAL A 95 0.43 -3.45 7.46
CA VAL A 95 -0.70 -2.83 8.17
C VAL A 95 -0.23 -1.53 8.81
N PHE A 96 -0.95 -0.45 8.54
CA PHE A 96 -0.69 0.89 9.05
C PHE A 96 -1.83 1.33 9.99
N PRO A 97 -1.74 1.02 11.29
CA PRO A 97 -2.74 1.39 12.28
C PRO A 97 -2.62 2.85 12.72
N GLY A 98 -3.59 3.31 13.52
CA GLY A 98 -3.48 4.55 14.29
C GLY A 98 -3.48 5.82 13.43
N SER A 99 -4.12 5.79 12.26
CA SER A 99 -4.23 6.97 11.38
C SER A 99 -2.87 7.53 10.91
N VAL A 100 -1.80 6.72 10.87
CA VAL A 100 -0.47 7.17 10.39
C VAL A 100 -0.46 7.55 8.90
N LEU A 101 -1.45 7.08 8.14
CA LEU A 101 -1.70 7.44 6.75
C LEU A 101 -2.75 8.56 6.59
N GLY A 102 -3.13 9.21 7.70
CA GLY A 102 -4.17 10.23 7.75
C GLY A 102 -5.51 9.70 8.26
N ASN A 103 -6.54 10.54 8.15
CA ASN A 103 -7.90 10.21 8.59
C ASN A 103 -8.63 9.32 7.55
N THR A 104 -9.87 8.93 7.86
CA THR A 104 -10.72 8.10 7.00
C THR A 104 -10.84 8.63 5.56
N VAL A 105 -10.94 9.95 5.38
CA VAL A 105 -11.06 10.56 4.04
C VAL A 105 -9.73 10.44 3.29
N SER A 106 -8.62 10.79 3.93
CA SER A 106 -7.27 10.68 3.32
C SER A 106 -6.90 9.24 2.95
N ILE A 107 -7.23 8.28 3.82
CA ILE A 107 -7.00 6.84 3.56
C ILE A 107 -7.84 6.40 2.34
N ARG A 108 -9.10 6.80 2.27
CA ARG A 108 -9.99 6.48 1.14
C ARG A 108 -9.52 7.12 -0.16
N ASP A 109 -9.06 8.37 -0.12
CA ASP A 109 -8.51 9.05 -1.30
C ASP A 109 -7.23 8.34 -1.77
N SER A 110 -6.37 7.92 -0.84
CA SER A 110 -5.17 7.13 -1.12
C SER A 110 -5.50 5.77 -1.75
N LEU A 111 -6.58 5.12 -1.27
CA LEU A 111 -7.08 3.88 -1.86
C LEU A 111 -7.58 4.11 -3.29
N SER A 112 -8.35 5.18 -3.50
CA SER A 112 -8.88 5.54 -4.83
C SER A 112 -7.76 5.92 -5.81
N ALA A 113 -6.71 6.57 -5.32
CA ALA A 113 -5.52 6.91 -6.10
C ALA A 113 -4.58 5.72 -6.35
N GLY A 114 -4.79 4.58 -5.66
CA GLY A 114 -3.95 3.39 -5.76
C GLY A 114 -2.60 3.48 -5.05
N SER A 115 -2.38 4.48 -4.18
CA SER A 115 -1.15 4.58 -3.38
C SER A 115 -1.13 3.63 -2.18
N ILE A 116 -2.32 3.20 -1.74
CA ILE A 116 -2.54 2.05 -0.87
C ILE A 116 -3.52 1.10 -1.55
N HIS A 117 -3.53 -0.16 -1.11
CA HIS A 117 -4.28 -1.21 -1.80
C HIS A 117 -5.50 -1.69 -1.03
N MET A 118 -5.50 -1.46 0.29
CA MET A 118 -6.55 -1.91 1.19
C MET A 118 -6.78 -0.85 2.27
N ALA A 119 -8.01 -0.81 2.79
CA ALA A 119 -8.34 0.00 3.95
C ALA A 119 -9.39 -0.71 4.80
N SER A 120 -9.25 -0.64 6.12
CA SER A 120 -10.32 -0.98 7.05
C SER A 120 -11.05 0.30 7.42
N LEU A 121 -12.29 0.45 6.94
CA LEU A 121 -13.12 1.63 7.14
C LEU A 121 -14.45 1.26 7.79
N ALA A 122 -15.04 2.17 8.57
CA ALA A 122 -16.40 2.00 9.05
C ALA A 122 -17.38 2.02 7.87
N LEU A 123 -18.35 1.10 7.83
CA LEU A 123 -19.26 0.94 6.69
C LEU A 123 -20.05 2.22 6.38
N GLY A 124 -20.53 2.95 7.40
CA GLY A 124 -21.22 4.23 7.22
C GLY A 124 -20.37 5.30 6.53
N SER A 125 -19.04 5.21 6.58
CA SER A 125 -18.15 6.13 5.85
C SER A 125 -18.20 5.93 4.32
N LEU A 126 -18.78 4.83 3.85
CA LEU A 126 -19.00 4.53 2.43
C LEU A 126 -20.35 5.02 1.90
N GLY A 127 -21.16 5.67 2.76
CA GLY A 127 -22.48 6.22 2.42
C GLY A 127 -22.48 7.22 1.25
N VAL A 128 -21.34 7.85 0.98
CA VAL A 128 -21.14 8.75 -0.16
C VAL A 128 -21.07 8.02 -1.50
N TYR A 129 -20.77 6.72 -1.50
CA TYR A 129 -20.69 5.88 -2.69
C TYR A 129 -21.90 4.97 -2.85
N SER A 130 -22.43 4.45 -1.74
CA SER A 130 -23.61 3.58 -1.75
C SER A 130 -24.59 4.01 -0.68
N LYS A 131 -25.82 4.35 -1.10
CA LYS A 131 -26.90 4.62 -0.16
C LYS A 131 -27.21 3.42 0.73
N ALA A 132 -26.99 2.20 0.26
CA ALA A 132 -27.17 0.97 1.03
C ALA A 132 -26.22 0.89 2.24
N ALA A 133 -25.00 1.42 2.14
CA ALA A 133 -24.06 1.46 3.26
C ALA A 133 -24.56 2.32 4.43
N ASN A 134 -25.42 3.31 4.17
CA ASN A 134 -26.07 4.08 5.23
C ASN A 134 -27.17 3.30 5.94
N LEU A 135 -27.81 2.34 5.26
CA LEU A 135 -28.92 1.58 5.83
C LEU A 135 -28.44 0.65 6.95
N VAL A 136 -27.35 -0.09 6.71
CA VAL A 136 -26.73 -0.97 7.71
C VAL A 136 -26.25 -0.18 8.95
N SER A 137 -25.96 1.11 8.78
CA SER A 137 -25.49 1.99 9.85
C SER A 137 -26.60 2.83 10.48
N ALA A 138 -27.87 2.61 10.12
CA ALA A 138 -28.98 3.40 10.64
C ALA A 138 -29.28 3.06 12.10
N ASN A 139 -29.62 4.08 12.89
CA ASN A 139 -29.95 3.89 14.31
C ASN A 139 -31.17 2.96 14.45
N TYR A 140 -31.05 1.98 15.34
CA TYR A 140 -32.09 1.00 15.64
C TYR A 140 -32.56 0.18 14.43
N PHE A 141 -31.72 0.04 13.39
CA PHE A 141 -32.03 -0.78 12.23
C PHE A 141 -32.01 -2.29 12.53
N TRP A 142 -31.12 -2.70 13.44
CA TRP A 142 -30.97 -4.07 13.89
C TRP A 142 -31.67 -4.28 15.23
N GLU A 143 -32.43 -5.36 15.36
CA GLU A 143 -33.11 -5.78 16.58
C GLU A 143 -32.17 -6.57 17.51
N SER A 144 -31.17 -7.27 16.95
CA SER A 144 -30.12 -7.96 17.71
C SER A 144 -28.81 -8.04 16.93
N GLU A 145 -27.72 -8.37 17.63
CA GLU A 145 -26.42 -8.64 16.99
C GLU A 145 -26.50 -9.87 16.08
N GLU A 146 -27.21 -10.91 16.50
CA GLU A 146 -27.42 -12.13 15.70
C GLU A 146 -28.12 -11.83 14.38
N GLN A 147 -29.15 -10.98 14.40
CA GLN A 147 -29.83 -10.55 13.18
C GLN A 147 -28.87 -9.82 12.24
N MET A 148 -28.05 -8.91 12.78
CA MET A 148 -27.03 -8.21 12.00
C MET A 148 -26.05 -9.21 11.36
N VAL A 149 -25.50 -10.14 12.16
CA VAL A 149 -24.52 -11.12 11.69
C VAL A 149 -25.12 -12.08 10.66
N GLU A 150 -26.37 -12.51 10.85
CA GLU A 150 -27.08 -13.37 9.89
C GLU A 150 -27.24 -12.66 8.55
N VAL A 151 -27.71 -11.41 8.55
CA VAL A 151 -27.86 -10.63 7.31
C VAL A 151 -26.51 -10.37 6.65
N MET A 152 -25.49 -9.98 7.42
CA MET A 152 -24.12 -9.74 6.90
C MET A 152 -23.46 -10.98 6.29
N ASN A 153 -23.89 -12.19 6.67
CA ASN A 153 -23.41 -13.45 6.09
C ASN A 153 -24.34 -14.01 5.00
N SER A 154 -25.46 -13.34 4.71
CA SER A 154 -26.40 -13.75 3.66
C SER A 154 -25.94 -13.26 2.28
N GLU A 155 -26.60 -13.75 1.22
CA GLU A 155 -26.34 -13.28 -0.15
C GLU A 155 -26.83 -11.84 -0.41
N VAL A 156 -27.51 -11.21 0.56
CA VAL A 156 -28.15 -9.90 0.41
C VAL A 156 -27.27 -8.74 0.93
N ALA A 157 -26.25 -9.05 1.74
CA ALA A 157 -25.29 -8.06 2.24
C ALA A 157 -24.22 -7.71 1.20
#